data_AF-A0A929NZ20-F1
#
_entry.id   AF-A0A929NZ20-F1
#
_cell.length_a   1.000
_cell.length_b   1.000
_cell.length_c   1.000
_cell.angle_alpha   90.00
_cell.angle_beta   90.00
_cell.angle_gamma   90.00
#
_symmetry.space_group_name_H-M   'P 1'
#
loop_
_entity.id
_entity.type
_entity.pdbx_description
1 polymer ?
#
loop_
_entity_poly.entity_id
_entity_poly.type
_entity_poly.pdbx_seq_one_letter_code
_entity_poly.pdbx_strand_id
1 'polypeptide(L)'
;MKIDTNKSGSTVGRWVKKSLCAGIVMGLAMSASTSFAGMGYKEDRGNMMTPFARIAHVKVVKDEYGNIDRKATYDKARAVSVAIANYLAKYNDADESGFPADWIVGGHEGGGEPEESIMQIPSPFPIDPENLSLGIKKANVLDLCNSYYAKQALGVAPIAGTTKTVVNGYSHATALPCEVSTWNDDENIYIDMLDPNAIFSIFFTDVLVSA
;
A
#
# COMPACT_ATOMS: atom_id res chain seq x y z
N MET A 1 14.36 66.10 10.02
CA MET A 1 13.10 65.76 10.73
C MET A 1 12.47 64.61 9.94
N LYS A 2 12.38 63.42 10.55
CA LYS A 2 11.78 62.21 9.96
C LYS A 2 10.26 62.37 9.89
N ILE A 3 9.65 61.92 8.82
CA ILE A 3 8.23 61.56 8.78
C ILE A 3 8.14 60.19 8.09
N ASP A 4 7.92 59.16 8.91
CA ASP A 4 7.44 57.85 8.50
C ASP A 4 5.95 57.94 8.14
N THR A 5 5.51 57.30 7.06
CA THR A 5 4.12 56.83 6.96
C THR A 5 4.04 55.53 6.16
N ASN A 6 3.22 54.63 6.72
CA ASN A 6 3.06 53.20 6.49
C ASN A 6 2.32 52.79 5.20
N LYS A 7 2.47 51.48 4.91
CA LYS A 7 1.50 50.54 4.28
C LYS A 7 1.16 50.66 2.78
N SER A 8 1.48 49.61 2.03
CA SER A 8 0.49 48.58 1.66
C SER A 8 1.18 47.40 0.96
N GLY A 9 1.24 46.25 1.64
CA GLY A 9 1.71 44.98 1.07
C GLY A 9 0.57 44.28 0.35
N SER A 10 0.71 44.09 -0.97
CA SER A 10 -0.15 43.20 -1.76
C SER A 10 0.23 41.75 -1.48
N THR A 11 -0.50 41.13 -0.55
CA THR A 11 -0.43 39.70 -0.24
C THR A 11 -1.40 38.95 -1.16
N VAL A 12 -1.04 38.78 -2.43
CA VAL A 12 -1.79 37.94 -3.36
C VAL A 12 -0.78 37.04 -4.09
N GLY A 13 -0.33 35.98 -3.41
CA GLY A 13 0.68 35.10 -4.02
C GLY A 13 0.95 33.78 -3.32
N ARG A 14 0.27 33.46 -2.21
CA ARG A 14 0.63 32.27 -1.39
C ARG A 14 -0.51 31.27 -1.15
N TRP A 15 -1.74 31.58 -1.57
CA TRP A 15 -2.90 30.73 -1.26
C TRP A 15 -3.31 29.76 -2.38
N VAL A 16 -2.94 30.04 -3.64
CA VAL A 16 -3.34 29.18 -4.78
C VAL A 16 -2.45 27.94 -4.93
N LYS A 17 -1.21 27.95 -4.44
CA LYS A 17 -0.30 26.80 -4.53
C LYS A 17 -0.58 25.66 -3.54
N LYS A 18 -1.44 25.87 -2.53
CA LYS A 18 -1.76 24.83 -1.53
C LYS A 18 -2.99 23.97 -1.91
N SER A 19 -3.75 24.34 -2.92
CA SER A 19 -5.01 23.66 -3.26
C SER A 19 -4.82 22.45 -4.18
N LEU A 20 -3.80 22.43 -5.06
CA LEU A 20 -3.65 21.34 -6.04
C LEU A 20 -3.05 20.05 -5.47
N CYS A 21 -2.22 20.11 -4.42
CA CYS A 21 -1.61 18.90 -3.84
C CYS A 21 -2.51 18.18 -2.83
N ALA A 22 -3.59 18.83 -2.36
CA ALA A 22 -4.52 18.23 -1.41
C ALA A 22 -5.58 17.33 -2.07
N GLY A 23 -5.84 17.52 -3.38
CA GLY A 23 -6.91 16.81 -4.09
C GLY A 23 -6.58 15.35 -4.47
N ILE A 24 -5.30 14.97 -4.53
CA ILE A 24 -4.89 13.61 -4.90
C ILE A 24 -4.74 12.72 -3.65
N VAL A 25 -4.42 13.30 -2.49
CA VAL A 25 -4.19 12.54 -1.25
C VAL A 25 -5.51 12.20 -0.53
N MET A 26 -6.59 12.99 -0.72
CA MET A 26 -7.90 12.72 -0.11
C MET A 26 -8.79 11.72 -0.87
N GLY A 27 -8.37 11.24 -2.05
CA GLY A 27 -9.11 10.23 -2.83
C GLY A 27 -8.76 8.77 -2.49
N LEU A 28 -7.74 8.55 -1.65
CA LEU A 28 -7.34 7.24 -1.13
C LEU A 28 -7.97 6.92 0.23
N ALA A 29 -9.06 7.60 0.58
CA ALA A 29 -10.11 7.03 1.41
C ALA A 29 -10.83 5.92 0.62
N MET A 30 -10.06 4.93 0.18
CA MET A 30 -10.62 3.67 -0.27
C MET A 30 -11.23 3.06 0.98
N SER A 31 -12.55 3.05 0.98
CA SER A 31 -13.41 1.87 1.17
C SER A 31 -12.67 0.52 1.08
N ALA A 32 -11.64 0.31 1.89
CA ALA A 32 -11.25 -0.99 2.36
C ALA A 32 -12.35 -1.36 3.36
N SER A 33 -13.45 -1.89 2.82
CA SER A 33 -14.34 -2.76 3.57
C SER A 33 -13.45 -3.81 4.20
N THR A 34 -13.17 -3.58 5.47
CA THR A 34 -12.36 -4.42 6.33
C THR A 34 -13.04 -5.77 6.44
N SER A 35 -12.26 -6.83 6.35
CA SER A 35 -12.74 -8.18 6.62
C SER A 35 -11.66 -8.91 7.39
N PHE A 36 -11.49 -8.51 8.65
CA PHE A 36 -10.92 -9.36 9.69
C PHE A 36 -12.06 -10.17 10.30
N ALA A 37 -11.86 -11.49 10.36
CA ALA A 37 -12.60 -12.47 11.15
C ALA A 37 -14.11 -12.19 11.33
N GLY A 38 -14.93 -12.62 10.35
CA GLY A 38 -16.38 -12.76 10.56
C GLY A 38 -17.30 -12.50 9.37
N MET A 39 -16.81 -11.99 8.22
CA MET A 39 -17.63 -11.84 7.03
C MET A 39 -17.56 -13.10 6.15
N GLY A 40 -18.75 -13.59 5.77
CA GLY A 40 -18.93 -14.78 4.96
C GLY A 40 -18.14 -14.75 3.66
N TYR A 41 -17.78 -15.96 3.21
CA TYR A 41 -17.11 -16.25 1.94
C TYR A 41 -17.62 -15.32 0.83
N LYS A 42 -16.73 -14.51 0.24
CA LYS A 42 -17.07 -13.88 -1.04
C LYS A 42 -17.17 -15.01 -2.06
N GLU A 43 -18.39 -15.26 -2.54
CA GLU A 43 -18.60 -16.13 -3.69
C GLU A 43 -17.90 -15.51 -4.89
N ASP A 44 -16.70 -15.98 -5.19
CA ASP A 44 -16.09 -15.72 -6.49
C ASP A 44 -16.58 -16.80 -7.45
N ARG A 45 -17.33 -16.38 -8.48
CA ARG A 45 -18.05 -17.24 -9.43
C ARG A 45 -17.09 -17.89 -10.42
N GLY A 46 -16.17 -18.73 -9.92
CA GLY A 46 -15.25 -19.50 -10.75
C GLY A 46 -14.05 -18.73 -11.30
N ASN A 47 -13.72 -17.54 -10.76
CA ASN A 47 -12.40 -16.98 -11.01
C ASN A 47 -11.38 -17.66 -10.10
N MET A 48 -10.17 -17.91 -10.63
CA MET A 48 -9.06 -18.53 -9.90
C MET A 48 -8.90 -17.86 -8.53
N MET A 49 -8.87 -18.67 -7.47
CA MET A 49 -8.51 -18.21 -6.14
C MET A 49 -7.04 -17.74 -6.20
N THR A 50 -6.83 -16.43 -6.33
CA THR A 50 -5.50 -15.82 -6.24
C THR A 50 -5.26 -15.43 -4.79
N PRO A 51 -4.05 -15.65 -4.23
CA PRO A 51 -3.74 -15.19 -2.87
C PRO A 51 -3.58 -13.67 -2.79
N PHE A 52 -3.94 -12.94 -3.85
CA PHE A 52 -3.83 -11.49 -3.95
C PHE A 52 -5.21 -10.90 -4.22
N ALA A 53 -5.58 -9.88 -3.45
CA ALA A 53 -6.77 -9.07 -3.66
C ALA A 53 -6.37 -7.72 -4.25
N ARG A 54 -7.07 -7.31 -5.31
CA ARG A 54 -6.94 -5.96 -5.85
C ARG A 54 -7.57 -4.94 -4.91
N ILE A 55 -6.74 -4.05 -4.37
CA ILE A 55 -7.18 -2.99 -3.46
C ILE A 55 -7.54 -1.73 -4.23
N ALA A 56 -6.75 -1.41 -5.26
CA ALA A 56 -6.90 -0.18 -6.01
C ALA A 56 -6.43 -0.32 -7.46
N HIS A 57 -6.89 0.60 -8.30
CA HIS A 57 -6.27 0.83 -9.61
C HIS A 57 -6.21 2.32 -9.93
N VAL A 58 -5.16 2.72 -10.63
CA VAL A 58 -4.94 4.08 -11.10
C VAL A 58 -4.67 4.04 -12.59
N LYS A 59 -5.11 5.04 -13.36
CA LYS A 59 -4.84 5.09 -14.80
C LYS A 59 -3.35 5.29 -15.08
N VAL A 60 -2.86 4.65 -16.13
CA VAL A 60 -1.54 4.89 -16.71
C VAL A 60 -1.40 6.33 -17.20
N VAL A 61 -0.16 6.78 -17.39
CA VAL A 61 0.12 8.10 -17.92
C VAL A 61 0.12 8.01 -19.44
N LYS A 62 -0.56 8.97 -20.09
CA LYS A 62 -0.58 9.10 -21.54
C LYS A 62 0.17 10.36 -21.97
N ASP A 63 0.83 10.28 -23.11
CA ASP A 63 1.46 11.42 -23.77
C ASP A 63 0.41 12.34 -24.43
N GLU A 64 0.89 13.43 -25.05
CA GLU A 64 0.04 14.39 -25.77
C GLU A 64 -0.69 13.80 -26.99
N TYR A 65 -0.24 12.64 -27.48
CA TYR A 65 -0.81 11.91 -28.62
C TYR A 65 -1.73 10.77 -28.20
N GLY A 66 -1.94 10.57 -26.89
CA GLY A 66 -2.77 9.51 -26.33
C GLY A 66 -2.10 8.13 -26.28
N ASN A 67 -0.82 8.03 -26.62
CA ASN A 67 -0.02 6.82 -26.41
C ASN A 67 0.38 6.72 -24.95
N ILE A 68 0.73 5.51 -24.51
CA ILE A 68 1.16 5.28 -23.13
C ILE A 68 2.58 5.81 -22.96
N ASP A 69 2.75 6.77 -22.06
CA ASP A 69 4.07 7.14 -21.58
C ASP A 69 4.49 6.10 -20.54
N ARG A 70 5.23 5.10 -21.01
CA ARG A 70 5.67 3.98 -20.16
C ARG A 70 6.56 4.46 -19.03
N LYS A 71 7.53 5.33 -19.31
CA LYS A 71 8.45 5.85 -18.29
C LYS A 71 7.67 6.60 -17.21
N ALA A 72 6.80 7.54 -17.58
CA ALA A 72 5.99 8.26 -16.61
C ALA A 72 5.00 7.35 -15.87
N THR A 73 4.53 6.28 -16.50
CA THR A 73 3.68 5.28 -15.85
C THR A 73 4.45 4.49 -14.78
N TYR A 74 5.69 4.08 -15.02
CA TYR A 74 6.51 3.42 -13.98
C TYR A 74 6.90 4.40 -12.87
N ASP A 75 7.26 5.64 -13.22
CA ASP A 75 7.54 6.69 -12.23
C ASP A 75 6.30 6.94 -11.35
N LYS A 76 5.10 6.90 -11.94
CA LYS A 76 3.83 7.00 -11.21
C LYS A 76 3.54 5.77 -10.34
N ALA A 77 3.79 4.56 -10.84
CA ALA A 77 3.64 3.33 -10.05
C ALA A 77 4.59 3.35 -8.84
N ARG A 78 5.84 3.77 -9.05
CA ARG A 78 6.82 4.00 -7.99
C ARG A 78 6.33 5.02 -6.98
N ALA A 79 5.81 6.17 -7.44
CA ALA A 79 5.30 7.22 -6.58
C ALA A 79 4.10 6.76 -5.73
N VAL A 80 3.24 5.89 -6.26
CA VAL A 80 2.14 5.26 -5.49
C VAL A 80 2.71 4.41 -4.35
N SER A 81 3.68 3.54 -4.62
CA SER A 81 4.34 2.74 -3.58
C SER A 81 5.00 3.61 -2.51
N VAL A 82 5.71 4.67 -2.93
CA VAL A 82 6.34 5.63 -2.02
C VAL A 82 5.30 6.35 -1.16
N ALA A 83 4.14 6.70 -1.72
CA ALA A 83 3.05 7.32 -0.98
C ALA A 83 2.49 6.37 0.09
N ILE A 84 2.28 5.09 -0.24
CA ILE A 84 1.82 4.07 0.71
C ILE A 84 2.84 3.90 1.85
N ALA A 85 4.12 3.71 1.53
CA ALA A 85 5.18 3.57 2.53
C ALA A 85 5.26 4.79 3.46
N ASN A 86 5.22 5.99 2.89
CA ASN A 86 5.27 7.22 3.67
C ASN A 86 4.05 7.39 4.57
N TYR A 87 2.86 7.04 4.08
CA TYR A 87 1.64 7.12 4.87
C TYR A 87 1.75 6.21 6.11
N LEU A 88 2.10 4.94 5.91
CA LEU A 88 2.20 3.97 7.00
C LEU A 88 3.35 4.28 7.97
N ALA A 89 4.46 4.81 7.48
CA ALA A 89 5.60 5.15 8.33
C ALA A 89 5.39 6.43 9.16
N LYS A 90 4.55 7.37 8.69
CA LYS A 90 4.47 8.73 9.26
C LYS A 90 3.11 9.08 9.85
N TYR A 91 2.06 8.35 9.51
CA TYR A 91 0.69 8.66 9.90
C TYR A 91 0.09 7.55 10.76
N ASN A 92 -0.47 7.95 11.90
CA ASN A 92 -1.30 7.08 12.74
C ASN A 92 -2.76 7.37 12.39
N ASP A 93 -3.41 6.42 11.71
CA ASP A 93 -4.80 6.51 11.26
C ASP A 93 -5.77 5.74 12.16
N ALA A 94 -5.43 5.54 13.44
CA ALA A 94 -6.21 4.66 14.30
C ALA A 94 -7.63 5.18 14.54
N ASP A 95 -7.78 6.50 14.65
CA ASP A 95 -9.06 7.16 14.90
C ASP A 95 -9.96 7.12 13.64
N GLU A 96 -9.36 7.23 12.45
CA GLU A 96 -10.09 7.22 11.17
C GLU A 96 -10.45 5.81 10.70
N SER A 97 -9.51 4.87 10.85
CA SER A 97 -9.68 3.49 10.43
C SER A 97 -10.51 2.68 11.44
N GLY A 98 -10.49 3.08 12.72
CA GLY A 98 -11.05 2.30 13.83
C GLY A 98 -10.20 1.08 14.21
N PHE A 99 -8.97 0.98 13.69
CA PHE A 99 -8.04 -0.12 13.94
C PHE A 99 -6.72 0.39 14.52
N PRO A 100 -5.96 -0.42 15.27
CA PRO A 100 -4.66 0.01 15.78
C PRO A 100 -3.70 0.35 14.65
N ALA A 101 -3.25 1.61 14.56
CA ALA A 101 -2.25 2.05 13.58
C ALA A 101 -0.82 1.75 14.06
N ASP A 102 -0.54 0.46 14.25
CA ASP A 102 0.74 -0.10 14.67
C ASP A 102 1.48 -0.69 13.46
N TRP A 103 1.50 0.07 12.38
CA TRP A 103 2.04 -0.33 11.08
C TRP A 103 3.54 -0.08 10.98
N ILE A 104 4.24 -1.04 10.39
CA ILE A 104 5.67 -1.06 10.17
C ILE A 104 5.91 -1.36 8.70
N VAL A 105 6.77 -0.58 8.05
CA VAL A 105 7.29 -0.88 6.71
C VAL A 105 8.54 -1.74 6.90
N GLY A 106 8.52 -2.96 6.37
CA GLY A 106 9.63 -3.91 6.48
C GLY A 106 10.90 -3.36 5.81
N GLY A 107 12.05 -3.49 6.49
CA GLY A 107 13.31 -2.92 6.01
C GLY A 107 13.45 -1.41 6.27
N HIS A 108 12.51 -0.78 6.98
CA HIS A 108 12.61 0.60 7.45
C HIS A 108 13.12 0.71 8.90
N GLU A 109 13.41 -0.41 9.58
CA GLU A 109 13.70 -0.41 11.03
C GLU A 109 14.98 0.38 11.41
N GLY A 110 15.82 0.72 10.43
CA GLY A 110 17.05 1.50 10.61
C GLY A 110 16.92 3.03 10.53
N GLY A 111 15.71 3.58 10.29
CA GLY A 111 15.48 5.02 10.25
C GLY A 111 15.92 5.73 8.95
N GLY A 112 15.99 5.00 7.84
CA GLY A 112 16.20 5.54 6.48
C GLY A 112 14.94 6.20 5.91
N GLU A 113 14.92 6.55 4.63
CA GLU A 113 13.66 7.01 3.99
C GLU A 113 12.77 5.78 3.67
N PRO A 114 11.44 5.83 3.88
CA PRO A 114 10.54 4.70 3.59
C PRO A 114 10.60 4.22 2.12
N GLU A 115 11.07 5.09 1.23
CA GLU A 115 11.28 4.78 -0.17
C GLU A 115 12.34 3.68 -0.39
N GLU A 116 13.37 3.63 0.44
CA GLU A 116 14.49 2.67 0.33
C GLU A 116 14.08 1.24 0.67
N SER A 117 13.00 1.09 1.44
CA SER A 117 12.42 -0.18 1.86
C SER A 117 11.57 -0.85 0.77
N ILE A 118 11.38 -0.19 -0.37
CA ILE A 118 10.54 -0.71 -1.45
C ILE A 118 11.39 -1.57 -2.38
N MET A 119 11.08 -2.87 -2.42
CA MET A 119 11.73 -3.81 -3.31
C MET A 119 11.21 -3.63 -4.73
N GLN A 120 12.12 -3.59 -5.71
CA GLN A 120 11.76 -3.48 -7.11
C GLN A 120 12.02 -4.79 -7.84
N ILE A 121 10.96 -5.44 -8.30
CA ILE A 121 11.07 -6.71 -9.01
C ILE A 121 11.35 -6.44 -10.49
N PRO A 122 12.42 -7.03 -11.04
CA PRO A 122 12.69 -6.94 -12.44
C PRO A 122 11.70 -7.77 -13.26
N SER A 123 11.23 -7.20 -14.37
CA SER A 123 10.37 -7.92 -15.33
C SER A 123 11.18 -8.23 -16.58
N PRO A 124 11.11 -9.45 -17.16
CA PRO A 124 11.83 -9.77 -18.40
C PRO A 124 11.48 -8.85 -19.57
N PHE A 125 10.37 -8.12 -19.47
CA PHE A 125 9.98 -7.11 -20.45
C PHE A 125 10.65 -5.76 -20.12
N PRO A 126 11.26 -5.08 -21.10
CA PRO A 126 11.81 -3.75 -20.89
C PRO A 126 10.69 -2.75 -20.55
N ILE A 127 11.05 -1.70 -19.81
CA ILE A 127 10.18 -0.53 -19.54
C ILE A 127 9.77 0.12 -20.85
N ASP A 128 10.73 0.32 -21.75
CA ASP A 128 10.53 0.85 -23.09
C ASP A 128 11.03 -0.19 -24.10
N PRO A 129 10.14 -0.78 -24.93
CA PRO A 129 10.56 -1.75 -25.95
C PRO A 129 11.51 -1.15 -26.99
N GLU A 130 11.48 0.17 -27.18
CA GLU A 130 12.37 0.88 -28.12
C GLU A 130 13.70 1.27 -27.48
N ASN A 131 13.78 1.25 -26.14
CA ASN A 131 14.98 1.60 -25.39
C ASN A 131 15.29 0.58 -24.29
N LEU A 132 15.92 -0.52 -24.72
CA LEU A 132 16.35 -1.64 -23.89
C LEU A 132 17.31 -1.26 -22.74
N SER A 133 17.89 -0.05 -22.78
CA SER A 133 18.86 0.44 -21.78
C SER A 133 18.22 1.09 -20.54
N LEU A 134 16.93 1.45 -20.58
CA LEU A 134 16.23 2.11 -19.47
C LEU A 134 15.92 1.18 -18.28
N GLY A 135 16.28 -0.10 -18.38
CA GLY A 135 16.23 -1.03 -17.27
C GLY A 135 14.93 -1.83 -17.16
N ILE A 136 15.02 -2.83 -16.30
CA ILE A 136 14.15 -4.00 -16.21
C ILE A 136 13.49 -3.93 -14.84
N LYS A 137 12.62 -2.95 -14.51
CA LYS A 137 11.95 -2.87 -13.20
C LYS A 137 10.53 -2.34 -13.35
N LYS A 138 9.52 -3.20 -13.13
CA LYS A 138 8.10 -2.87 -13.41
C LYS A 138 7.19 -2.93 -12.20
N ALA A 139 7.53 -3.79 -11.24
CA ALA A 139 6.75 -3.98 -10.03
C ALA A 139 7.53 -3.46 -8.82
N ASN A 140 6.81 -2.82 -7.92
CA ASN A 140 7.29 -2.37 -6.63
C ASN A 140 6.56 -3.19 -5.57
N VAL A 141 7.29 -3.72 -4.60
CA VAL A 141 6.77 -4.55 -3.52
C VAL A 141 7.12 -3.90 -2.20
N LEU A 142 6.12 -3.84 -1.33
CA LEU A 142 6.24 -3.36 0.04
C LEU A 142 5.86 -4.46 1.01
N ASP A 143 6.71 -4.65 2.00
CA ASP A 143 6.42 -5.48 3.16
C ASP A 143 5.83 -4.62 4.25
N LEU A 144 4.63 -4.96 4.72
CA LEU A 144 3.89 -4.19 5.72
C LEU A 144 3.49 -5.10 6.87
N CYS A 145 3.73 -4.67 8.10
CA CYS A 145 3.36 -5.44 9.29
C CYS A 145 2.59 -4.55 10.27
N ASN A 146 1.42 -5.01 10.70
CA ASN A 146 0.76 -4.44 11.86
C ASN A 146 1.08 -5.29 13.09
N SER A 147 1.85 -4.75 14.04
CA SER A 147 2.37 -5.56 15.15
C SER A 147 1.26 -6.12 16.05
N TYR A 148 0.15 -5.38 16.19
CA TYR A 148 -1.03 -5.83 16.92
C TYR A 148 -1.62 -7.12 16.32
N TYR A 149 -1.87 -7.14 15.01
CA TYR A 149 -2.43 -8.32 14.33
C TYR A 149 -1.42 -9.45 14.15
N ALA A 150 -0.15 -9.13 13.86
CA ALA A 150 0.90 -10.13 13.71
C ALA A 150 1.07 -10.96 14.99
N LYS A 151 0.99 -10.32 16.16
CA LYS A 151 1.05 -11.02 17.46
C LYS A 151 -0.11 -12.01 17.64
N GLN A 152 -1.30 -11.69 17.17
CA GLN A 152 -2.45 -12.59 17.23
C GLN A 152 -2.27 -13.79 16.29
N ALA A 153 -1.83 -13.53 15.05
CA ALA A 153 -1.58 -14.58 14.05
C ALA A 153 -0.47 -15.55 14.48
N LEU A 154 0.59 -15.03 15.13
CA LEU A 154 1.70 -15.82 15.67
C LEU A 154 1.36 -16.57 16.96
N GLY A 155 0.14 -16.40 17.51
CA GLY A 155 -0.29 -17.04 18.75
C GLY A 155 0.36 -16.47 20.01
N VAL A 156 1.05 -15.34 19.92
CA VAL A 156 1.70 -14.67 21.07
C VAL A 156 0.78 -13.66 21.77
N ALA A 157 -0.37 -13.33 21.17
CA ALA A 157 -1.45 -12.56 21.78
C ALA A 157 -2.82 -13.20 21.51
N PRO A 158 -3.84 -12.95 22.37
CA PRO A 158 -5.18 -13.45 22.14
C PRO A 158 -5.82 -12.89 20.87
N ILE A 159 -6.63 -13.71 20.20
CA ILE A 159 -7.43 -13.29 19.03
C ILE A 159 -8.41 -12.21 19.49
N ALA A 160 -8.53 -11.13 18.71
CA ALA A 160 -9.38 -9.98 19.01
C ALA A 160 -10.79 -10.39 19.50
N GLY A 161 -11.19 -9.89 20.67
CA GLY A 161 -12.48 -10.20 21.29
C GLY A 161 -12.54 -11.55 22.02
N THR A 162 -11.43 -12.27 22.15
CA THR A 162 -11.37 -13.56 22.84
C THR A 162 -10.20 -13.63 23.83
N THR A 163 -10.16 -14.69 24.65
CA THR A 163 -9.02 -15.05 25.50
C THR A 163 -8.14 -16.16 24.88
N LYS A 164 -8.48 -16.63 23.68
CA LYS A 164 -7.83 -17.76 23.01
C LYS A 164 -6.68 -17.28 22.14
N THR A 165 -5.63 -18.08 22.04
CA THR A 165 -4.51 -17.87 21.12
C THR A 165 -4.54 -18.91 20.01
N VAL A 166 -3.89 -18.59 18.89
CA VAL A 166 -3.67 -19.55 17.80
C VAL A 166 -2.64 -20.58 18.25
N VAL A 167 -3.04 -21.85 18.32
CA VAL A 167 -2.14 -22.96 18.64
C VAL A 167 -1.12 -23.11 17.52
N ASN A 168 0.17 -23.22 17.85
CA ASN A 168 1.27 -23.28 16.88
C ASN A 168 1.36 -22.08 15.92
N GLY A 169 0.78 -20.92 16.25
CA GLY A 169 0.74 -19.77 15.35
C GLY A 169 2.10 -19.30 14.79
N TYR A 170 3.23 -19.69 15.38
CA TYR A 170 4.57 -19.47 14.79
C TYR A 170 4.72 -20.07 13.38
N SER A 171 3.97 -21.11 13.01
CA SER A 171 3.95 -21.65 11.64
C SER A 171 3.42 -20.65 10.62
N HIS A 172 2.64 -19.66 11.07
CA HIS A 172 2.12 -18.58 10.23
C HIS A 172 3.16 -17.53 9.87
N ALA A 173 4.36 -17.57 10.46
CA ALA A 173 5.41 -16.60 10.19
C ALA A 173 5.79 -16.54 8.70
N THR A 174 5.59 -17.61 7.92
CA THR A 174 5.88 -17.62 6.48
C THR A 174 4.85 -16.87 5.63
N ALA A 175 3.70 -16.49 6.18
CA ALA A 175 2.70 -15.65 5.52
C ALA A 175 2.70 -14.20 6.05
N LEU A 176 3.71 -13.86 6.84
CA LEU A 176 3.97 -12.51 7.33
C LEU A 176 5.35 -12.07 6.79
N PRO A 177 5.57 -10.77 6.51
CA PRO A 177 4.63 -9.64 6.59
C PRO A 177 3.57 -9.65 5.47
N CYS A 178 2.57 -8.76 5.56
CA CYS A 178 1.62 -8.56 4.47
C CYS A 178 2.34 -7.90 3.28
N GLU A 179 2.21 -8.48 2.10
CA GLU A 179 2.84 -7.94 0.89
C GLU A 179 1.86 -7.05 0.11
N VAL A 180 2.30 -5.86 -0.28
CA VAL A 180 1.58 -4.97 -1.21
C VAL A 180 2.44 -4.76 -2.44
N SER A 181 1.89 -5.09 -3.60
CA SER A 181 2.55 -4.91 -4.89
C SER A 181 1.89 -3.78 -5.68
N THR A 182 2.70 -2.97 -6.35
CA THR A 182 2.27 -1.95 -7.29
C THR A 182 2.92 -2.22 -8.64
N TRP A 183 2.12 -2.51 -9.66
CA TRP A 183 2.56 -2.91 -10.99
C TRP A 183 1.60 -2.38 -12.06
N ASN A 184 1.94 -2.52 -13.35
CA ASN A 184 1.07 -2.05 -14.45
C ASN A 184 0.97 -3.08 -15.58
N ASP A 185 -0.12 -3.01 -16.35
CA ASP A 185 -0.40 -3.84 -17.52
C ASP A 185 -0.56 -3.01 -18.81
N ASP A 186 0.08 -1.84 -18.88
CA ASP A 186 -0.08 -0.82 -19.93
C ASP A 186 -1.49 -0.17 -19.99
N GLU A 187 -2.51 -0.70 -19.32
CA GLU A 187 -3.85 -0.07 -19.23
C GLU A 187 -4.08 0.64 -17.90
N ASN A 188 -3.69 0.00 -16.80
CA ASN A 188 -3.77 0.56 -15.45
C ASN A 188 -2.51 0.24 -14.64
N ILE A 189 -2.34 1.00 -13.57
CA ILE A 189 -1.45 0.70 -12.45
C ILE A 189 -2.32 0.04 -11.38
N TYR A 190 -2.00 -1.18 -11.00
CA TYR A 190 -2.71 -1.93 -9.96
C TYR A 190 -1.97 -1.87 -8.64
N ILE A 191 -2.75 -1.88 -7.57
CA ILE A 191 -2.27 -2.06 -6.21
C ILE A 191 -2.96 -3.31 -5.69
N ASP A 192 -2.20 -4.39 -5.59
CA ASP A 192 -2.68 -5.68 -5.14
C ASP A 192 -2.01 -6.01 -3.81
N MET A 193 -2.79 -6.49 -2.85
CA MET A 193 -2.32 -6.88 -1.53
C MET A 193 -2.49 -8.38 -1.37
N LEU A 194 -1.54 -9.05 -0.71
CA LEU A 194 -1.69 -10.44 -0.29
C LEU A 194 -2.94 -10.55 0.59
N ASP A 195 -3.93 -11.33 0.16
CA ASP A 195 -5.17 -11.54 0.88
C ASP A 195 -4.93 -12.52 2.03
N PRO A 196 -4.97 -12.06 3.30
CA PRO A 196 -4.75 -12.92 4.44
C PRO A 196 -5.78 -14.06 4.50
N ASN A 197 -7.02 -13.87 4.03
CA ASN A 197 -8.01 -14.94 4.06
C ASN A 197 -7.66 -16.07 3.07
N ALA A 198 -7.18 -15.71 1.88
CA ALA A 198 -6.76 -16.67 0.87
C ALA A 198 -5.48 -17.39 1.29
N ILE A 199 -4.43 -16.66 1.71
CA ILE A 199 -3.15 -17.30 2.06
C ILE A 199 -3.29 -18.22 3.28
N PHE A 200 -4.02 -17.79 4.30
CA PHE A 200 -4.19 -18.61 5.49
C PHE A 200 -5.08 -19.83 5.24
N SER A 201 -6.12 -19.72 4.40
CA SER A 201 -6.95 -20.88 4.05
C SER A 201 -6.24 -21.90 3.14
N ILE A 202 -5.30 -21.45 2.30
CA ILE A 202 -4.53 -22.34 1.43
C ILE A 202 -3.44 -23.08 2.20
N PHE A 203 -2.72 -22.40 3.10
CA PHE A 203 -1.50 -22.93 3.71
C PHE A 203 -1.66 -23.39 5.16
N PHE A 204 -2.71 -22.99 5.88
CA PHE A 204 -2.84 -23.21 7.32
C PHE A 204 -4.21 -23.76 7.73
N THR A 205 -4.28 -25.09 7.86
CA THR A 205 -5.51 -25.82 8.22
C THR A 205 -5.95 -25.59 9.67
N ASP A 206 -5.04 -25.17 10.54
CA ASP A 206 -5.27 -24.85 11.96
C ASP A 206 -6.10 -23.59 12.17
N VAL A 207 -6.15 -22.69 11.18
CA VAL A 207 -7.03 -21.51 11.18
C VAL A 207 -8.50 -21.92 11.05
N LEU A 208 -8.77 -23.10 10.46
CA LEU A 208 -10.13 -23.67 10.34
C LEU A 208 -10.58 -24.39 11.61
N VAL A 209 -9.67 -24.71 12.54
CA VAL A 209 -9.94 -25.51 13.73
C VAL A 209 -9.34 -24.82 14.96
N SER A 210 -9.90 -23.68 15.35
CA SER A 210 -9.54 -23.01 16.61
C SER A 210 -10.03 -23.86 17.81
N ALA A 211 -9.11 -24.27 18.67
CA ALA A 211 -9.38 -24.94 19.95
C ALA A 211 -9.81 -23.95 21.04
#